data_AF-A0A3B0PC78-F1
#
_entry.id   AF-A0A3B0PC78-F1
#
_cell.length_a   1.000
_cell.length_b   1.000
_cell.length_c   1.000
_cell.angle_alpha   90.00
_cell.angle_beta   90.00
_cell.angle_gamma   90.00
#
_symmetry.space_group_name_H-M   'P 1'
#
loop_
_entity.id
_entity.type
_entity.pdbx_description
1 polymer ?
#
loop_
_entity_poly.entity_id
_entity_poly.type
_entity_poly.pdbx_seq_one_letter_code
_entity_poly.pdbx_strand_id
1 'polypeptide(L)'
;MFNSDQSSLSKNFNDKVYFYNVTGAVRNGKNIKSLKPLTYRELFFHAQANSYADFSSFNLDEIAPEKSEVYIPFKNYKLNW
;
A
#
# COMPACT_ATOMS: atom_id res chain seq x y z
N MET A 1 -34.26 22.13 -35.88
CA MET A 1 -34.13 21.76 -34.45
C MET A 1 -33.63 20.33 -34.40
N PHE A 2 -32.35 20.14 -34.11
CA PHE A 2 -31.77 18.82 -33.88
C PHE A 2 -31.28 18.79 -32.44
N ASN A 3 -32.05 18.18 -31.55
CA ASN A 3 -31.58 17.81 -30.22
C ASN A 3 -30.92 16.45 -30.33
N SER A 4 -29.59 16.42 -30.33
CA SER A 4 -28.82 15.20 -30.12
C SER A 4 -28.51 15.07 -28.64
N ASP A 5 -29.50 14.62 -27.86
CA ASP A 5 -29.25 13.97 -26.59
C ASP A 5 -28.68 12.58 -26.88
N GLN A 6 -27.36 12.46 -26.84
CA GLN A 6 -26.70 11.17 -26.59
C GLN A 6 -25.80 11.32 -25.37
N SER A 7 -26.42 11.02 -24.23
CA SER A 7 -25.80 10.69 -22.96
C SER A 7 -24.77 9.57 -23.14
N SER A 8 -23.49 9.93 -23.18
CA SER A 8 -22.40 8.95 -23.26
C SER A 8 -21.93 8.57 -21.86
N LEU A 9 -22.34 7.36 -21.45
CA LEU A 9 -21.59 6.40 -20.65
C LEU A 9 -21.09 6.89 -19.26
N SER A 10 -21.97 6.85 -18.26
CA SER A 10 -21.51 6.64 -16.89
C SER A 10 -20.99 5.21 -16.76
N LYS A 11 -19.71 4.99 -17.09
CA LYS A 11 -18.99 3.80 -16.64
C LYS A 11 -19.08 3.82 -15.10
N ASN A 12 -19.90 2.96 -14.53
CA ASN A 12 -19.86 2.65 -13.12
C ASN A 12 -18.53 1.92 -12.85
N PHE A 13 -17.46 2.70 -12.67
CA PHE A 13 -16.19 2.22 -12.16
C PHE A 13 -16.43 1.80 -10.71
N ASN A 14 -16.85 0.56 -10.53
CA ASN A 14 -16.81 -0.09 -9.22
C ASN A 14 -15.34 -0.47 -8.96
N ASP A 15 -14.46 0.53 -8.94
CA ASP A 15 -13.04 0.33 -8.72
C ASP A 15 -12.87 -0.08 -7.26
N LYS A 16 -12.69 -1.39 -7.04
CA LYS A 16 -12.42 -1.93 -5.71
C LYS A 16 -11.19 -1.21 -5.15
N VAL A 17 -11.39 -0.44 -4.09
CA VAL A 17 -10.31 0.21 -3.35
C VAL A 17 -9.75 -0.77 -2.32
N TYR A 18 -8.46 -1.03 -2.42
CA TYR A 18 -7.68 -1.85 -1.50
C TYR A 18 -7.14 -0.97 -0.37
N PHE A 19 -7.24 -1.46 0.87
CA PHE A 19 -6.82 -0.72 2.07
C PHE A 19 -5.77 -1.50 2.83
N TYR A 20 -4.73 -0.78 3.24
CA TYR A 20 -3.60 -1.34 3.97
C TYR A 20 -3.23 -0.44 5.15
N ASN A 21 -2.76 -1.09 6.21
CA ASN A 21 -2.12 -0.43 7.35
C ASN A 21 -0.77 -1.09 7.58
N VAL A 22 0.24 -0.24 7.76
CA VAL A 22 1.62 -0.63 8.02
C VAL A 22 2.09 0.07 9.29
N THR A 23 2.76 -0.66 10.18
CA THR A 23 3.29 -0.14 11.45
C THR A 23 4.77 -0.49 11.61
N GLY A 24 5.41 0.07 12.64
CA GLY A 24 6.84 -0.15 12.91
C GLY A 24 7.74 0.86 12.19
N ALA A 25 8.72 0.38 11.43
CA ALA A 25 9.77 1.17 10.79
C ALA A 25 9.32 1.95 9.54
N VAL A 26 8.20 2.68 9.65
CA VAL A 26 7.58 3.46 8.55
C VAL A 26 7.20 4.86 9.01
N ARG A 27 7.18 5.83 8.08
CA ARG A 27 6.78 7.21 8.38
C ARG A 27 5.28 7.47 8.19
N ASN A 28 4.66 6.84 7.19
CA ASN A 28 3.25 7.07 6.86
C ASN A 28 2.53 5.76 6.50
N GLY A 29 2.36 4.88 7.48
CA GLY A 29 1.79 3.56 7.26
C GLY A 29 0.26 3.45 7.39
N LYS A 30 -0.46 4.51 7.78
CA LYS A 30 -1.90 4.41 8.05
C LYS A 30 -2.76 4.73 6.82
N ASN A 31 -3.85 3.99 6.64
CA ASN A 31 -4.89 4.23 5.63
C ASN A 31 -4.37 4.32 4.19
N ILE A 32 -3.40 3.48 3.83
CA ILE A 32 -2.88 3.43 2.46
C ILE A 32 -3.96 2.84 1.56
N LYS A 33 -4.27 3.54 0.47
CA LYS A 33 -5.31 3.16 -0.50
C LYS A 33 -4.68 2.91 -1.86
N SER A 34 -5.19 1.89 -2.56
CA SER A 34 -4.78 1.60 -3.93
C SER A 34 -5.97 1.10 -4.74
N LEU A 35 -5.96 1.36 -6.05
CA LEU A 35 -6.93 0.81 -7.00
C LEU A 35 -6.53 -0.60 -7.49
N LYS A 36 -5.31 -1.04 -7.16
CA LYS A 36 -4.80 -2.38 -7.45
C LYS A 36 -4.22 -3.05 -6.19
N PRO A 37 -4.17 -4.39 -6.14
CA PRO A 37 -3.37 -5.10 -5.13
C PRO A 37 -1.93 -4.59 -5.14
N LEU A 38 -1.33 -4.43 -3.95
CA LEU A 38 0.05 -4.01 -3.81
C LEU A 38 0.90 -5.19 -3.38
N THR A 39 2.10 -5.29 -3.96
CA THR A 39 3.17 -6.12 -3.40
C THR A 39 3.70 -5.52 -2.10
N TYR A 40 4.39 -6.31 -1.27
CA TYR A 40 5.09 -5.76 -0.10
C TYR A 40 6.05 -4.63 -0.47
N ARG A 41 6.79 -4.75 -1.58
CA ARG A 41 7.68 -3.68 -2.07
C ARG A 41 6.93 -2.37 -2.32
N GLU A 42 5.83 -2.44 -3.08
CA GLU A 42 5.02 -1.25 -3.39
C GLU A 42 4.39 -0.68 -2.12
N LEU A 43 3.85 -1.53 -1.25
CA LEU A 43 3.24 -1.12 0.01
C LEU A 43 4.24 -0.39 0.91
N PHE A 44 5.45 -0.91 1.06
CA PHE A 44 6.50 -0.31 1.88
C PHE A 44 6.99 1.02 1.30
N PHE A 45 7.00 1.13 -0.03
CA PHE A 45 7.29 2.39 -0.70
C PHE A 45 6.20 3.45 -0.41
N HIS A 46 4.92 3.09 -0.53
CA HIS A 46 3.80 3.96 -0.17
C HIS A 46 3.82 4.35 1.31
N ALA A 47 4.17 3.40 2.18
CA ALA A 47 4.27 3.62 3.63
C ALA A 47 5.46 4.50 4.04
N GLN A 48 6.36 4.83 3.09
CA GLN A 48 7.62 5.51 3.35
C GLN A 48 8.44 4.77 4.42
N ALA A 49 8.76 3.50 4.15
CA ALA A 49 9.59 2.70 5.04
C ALA A 49 10.96 3.34 5.25
N ASN A 50 11.42 3.35 6.49
CA ASN A 50 12.67 3.98 6.89
C ASN A 50 13.88 3.17 6.38
N SER A 51 15.04 3.80 6.22
CA SER A 51 16.30 3.11 5.84
C SER A 51 16.76 2.03 6.85
N TYR A 52 16.31 2.18 8.10
CA TYR A 52 16.55 1.22 9.18
C TYR A 52 15.48 0.12 9.26
N ALA A 53 14.52 0.06 8.34
CA ALA A 53 13.55 -1.02 8.30
C ALA A 53 14.21 -2.35 7.91
N ASP A 54 13.82 -3.43 8.56
CA ASP A 54 14.25 -4.78 8.23
C ASP A 54 13.17 -5.49 7.39
N PHE A 55 13.54 -5.81 6.16
CA PHE A 55 12.67 -6.47 5.20
C PHE A 55 12.98 -7.97 5.02
N SER A 56 13.94 -8.51 5.78
CA SER A 56 14.46 -9.87 5.60
C SER A 56 13.39 -10.97 5.77
N SER A 57 12.34 -10.70 6.54
CA SER A 57 11.22 -11.61 6.76
C SER A 57 10.12 -11.54 5.69
N PHE A 58 10.24 -10.66 4.69
CA PHE A 58 9.21 -10.44 3.68
C PHE A 58 9.67 -10.89 2.30
N ASN A 59 8.78 -11.57 1.57
CA ASN A 59 8.93 -11.73 0.14
C ASN A 59 8.44 -10.46 -0.58
N LEU A 60 9.35 -9.62 -1.05
CA LEU A 60 9.02 -8.29 -1.57
C LEU A 60 8.13 -8.29 -2.82
N ASP A 61 8.12 -9.38 -3.59
CA ASP A 61 7.32 -9.54 -4.80
C ASP A 61 5.95 -10.19 -4.54
N GLU A 62 5.68 -10.62 -3.30
CA GLU A 62 4.40 -11.18 -2.88
C GLU A 62 3.35 -10.08 -2.62
N ILE A 63 2.09 -10.38 -2.92
CA ILE A 63 0.96 -9.49 -2.65
C ILE A 63 0.75 -9.35 -1.14
N ALA A 64 0.68 -8.11 -0.67
CA ALA A 64 0.45 -7.81 0.73
C ALA A 64 -1.01 -8.10 1.13
N PRO A 65 -1.25 -8.58 2.35
CA PRO A 65 -2.59 -8.93 2.82
C PRO A 65 -3.47 -7.69 3.02
N GLU A 66 -4.68 -7.72 2.45
CA GLU A 66 -5.70 -6.68 2.64
C GLU A 66 -6.25 -6.69 4.08
N LYS A 67 -6.66 -5.52 4.60
CA LYS A 67 -7.40 -5.36 5.88
C LYS A 67 -6.67 -5.90 7.13
N SER A 68 -5.41 -6.28 6.99
CA SER A 68 -4.54 -6.69 8.10
C SER A 68 -3.45 -5.64 8.30
N GLU A 69 -2.93 -5.57 9.52
CA GLU A 69 -1.80 -4.72 9.83
C GLU A 69 -0.49 -5.45 9.50
N VAL A 70 0.36 -4.79 8.71
CA VAL A 70 1.71 -5.29 8.39
C VAL A 70 2.72 -4.56 9.26
N TYR A 71 3.36 -5.27 10.17
CA TYR A 71 4.39 -4.70 11.04
C TYR A 71 5.78 -4.86 10.42
N ILE A 72 6.49 -3.76 10.17
CA ILE A 72 7.88 -3.79 9.70
C ILE A 72 8.84 -3.57 10.89
N PRO A 73 9.68 -4.55 11.23
CA PRO A 73 10.66 -4.38 12.30
C PRO A 73 11.77 -3.39 11.93
N PHE A 74 12.42 -2.84 12.95
CA PHE A 74 13.67 -2.10 12.76
C PHE A 74 14.84 -3.09 12.71
N LYS A 75 15.84 -2.83 11.87
CA LYS A 75 17.11 -3.56 11.84
C LYS A 75 17.70 -3.58 13.24
N ASN A 76 18.13 -4.76 13.67
CA ASN A 76 18.73 -4.96 14.98
C ASN A 76 20.13 -4.32 15.00
N TYR A 77 20.19 -3.02 15.28
CA TYR A 77 21.45 -2.32 15.49
C TYR A 77 22.03 -2.80 16.82
N LYS A 78 23.14 -3.54 16.78
CA LYS A 78 23.95 -3.72 17.99
C LYS A 78 24.48 -2.34 18.37
N LEU A 79 24.06 -1.83 19.52
CA LEU A 79 24.70 -0.66 20.11
C LEU A 79 26.14 -1.09 20.42
N ASN A 80 27.11 -0.62 19.65
CA ASN A 80 28.52 -0.75 20.03
C ASN A 80 28.74 0.30 21.13
N TRP A 81 28.89 -0.18 22.36
CA TRP A 81 29.36 0.62 23.49
C TRP A 81 30.87 0.80 23.39
#